data_AF-A0AA35XWQ4-F1
#
_entry.id   AF-A0AA35XWQ4-F1
#
_cell.length_a   1.000
_cell.length_b   1.000
_cell.length_c   1.000
_cell.angle_alpha   90.00
_cell.angle_beta   90.00
_cell.angle_gamma   90.00
#
_symmetry.space_group_name_H-M   'P 1'
#
loop_
_entity.id
_entity.type
_entity.pdbx_description
1 polymer ?
#
loop_
_entity_poly.entity_id
_entity_poly.type
_entity_poly.pdbx_seq_one_letter_code
_entity_poly.pdbx_strand_id
1 'polypeptide(L)'
;MKTNSSMQTPLGRVRGLGSARSGVHHWWMQRVTAMGMIPLVLYLLVAFVLSAGSDYTMAREWIASPFNATALLLVFATGFFHASLGLQVIIEDYISSEKTRLLSLVAVKLVFTALATLTLFSIFSIAFA
;
A
#
# COMPACT_ATOMS: atom_id res chain seq x y z
N MET A 1 -28.06 33.40 -14.04
CA MET A 1 -27.30 32.18 -14.39
C MET A 1 -26.62 32.42 -15.74
N LYS A 2 -25.33 32.77 -15.78
CA LYS A 2 -24.62 33.04 -17.05
C LYS A 2 -24.13 31.71 -17.62
N THR A 3 -24.72 31.26 -18.73
CA THR A 3 -24.22 30.11 -19.48
C THR A 3 -23.01 30.55 -20.29
N ASN A 4 -21.81 30.30 -19.78
CA ASN A 4 -20.58 30.39 -20.58
C ASN A 4 -20.55 29.21 -21.56
N SER A 5 -21.30 29.33 -22.65
CA SER A 5 -21.35 28.35 -23.73
C SER A 5 -20.06 28.44 -24.55
N SER A 6 -19.03 27.75 -24.09
CA SER A 6 -17.79 27.55 -24.85
C SER A 6 -18.12 26.88 -26.19
N MET A 7 -17.81 27.52 -27.31
CA MET A 7 -17.96 26.94 -28.66
C MET A 7 -16.95 25.80 -28.95
N GLN A 8 -16.00 25.56 -28.06
CA GLN A 8 -15.04 24.48 -28.20
C GLN A 8 -15.71 23.13 -27.94
N THR A 9 -15.45 22.17 -28.83
CA THR A 9 -15.83 20.77 -28.61
C THR A 9 -15.07 20.19 -27.43
N PRO A 10 -15.61 19.18 -26.73
CA PRO A 10 -14.89 18.48 -25.66
C PRO A 10 -13.49 18.01 -26.08
N LEU A 11 -13.35 17.52 -27.33
CA LEU A 11 -12.06 17.15 -27.91
C LEU A 11 -11.14 18.37 -28.08
N GLY A 12 -11.65 19.50 -28.61
CA GLY A 12 -10.86 20.73 -28.75
C GLY A 12 -10.34 21.30 -27.43
N ARG A 13 -11.06 21.05 -26.32
CA ARG A 13 -10.64 21.47 -24.97
C ARG A 13 -9.46 20.65 -24.42
N VAL A 14 -9.36 19.37 -24.80
CA VAL A 14 -8.32 18.46 -24.26
C VAL A 14 -7.20 18.15 -25.25
N ARG A 15 -7.40 18.44 -26.54
CA ARG A 15 -6.41 18.19 -27.60
C ARG A 15 -5.21 19.12 -27.40
N GLY A 16 -4.04 18.52 -27.19
CA GLY A 16 -2.77 19.24 -26.94
C GLY A 16 -2.36 19.34 -25.46
N LEU A 17 -3.22 18.93 -24.50
CA LEU A 17 -2.86 18.89 -23.08
C LEU A 17 -1.85 17.79 -22.72
N GLY A 18 -1.63 16.82 -23.62
CA GLY A 18 -0.71 15.72 -23.40
C GLY A 18 -1.21 14.71 -22.37
N SER A 19 -0.42 13.65 -22.13
CA SER A 19 -0.69 12.69 -21.05
C SER A 19 -0.17 13.24 -19.72
N ALA A 20 -0.91 13.03 -18.63
CA ALA A 20 -0.43 13.31 -17.28
C ALA A 20 0.82 12.50 -16.89
N ARG A 21 1.13 11.41 -17.64
CA ARG A 21 2.30 10.51 -17.49
C ARG A 21 2.54 9.89 -16.10
N SER A 22 1.69 10.16 -15.12
CA SER A 22 1.82 9.65 -13.74
C SER A 22 1.17 8.27 -13.53
N GLY A 23 0.13 7.92 -14.29
CA GLY A 23 -0.64 6.69 -14.09
C GLY A 23 0.12 5.40 -14.41
N VAL A 24 1.07 5.42 -15.35
CA VAL A 24 1.82 4.23 -15.76
C VAL A 24 2.70 3.72 -14.62
N HIS A 25 3.35 4.61 -13.88
CA HIS A 25 4.17 4.23 -12.75
C HIS A 25 3.33 3.61 -11.63
N HIS A 26 2.21 4.25 -11.26
CA HIS A 26 1.28 3.73 -10.25
C HIS A 26 0.76 2.34 -10.60
N TRP A 27 0.30 2.17 -11.84
CA TRP A 27 -0.15 0.90 -12.37
C TRP A 27 0.96 -0.15 -12.30
N TRP A 28 2.17 0.17 -12.78
CA TRP A 28 3.30 -0.75 -12.79
C TRP A 28 3.69 -1.21 -11.38
N MET A 29 3.76 -0.27 -10.42
CA MET A 29 4.13 -0.57 -9.04
C MET A 29 3.13 -1.52 -8.37
N GLN A 30 1.83 -1.44 -8.68
CA GLN A 30 0.86 -2.43 -8.17
C GLN A 30 1.18 -3.86 -8.64
N ARG A 31 1.70 -4.04 -9.86
CA ARG A 31 2.03 -5.39 -10.39
C ARG A 31 3.32 -5.91 -9.79
N VAL A 32 4.36 -5.06 -9.73
CA VAL A 32 5.65 -5.40 -9.11
C VAL A 32 5.45 -5.83 -7.66
N THR A 33 4.68 -5.04 -6.91
CA THR A 33 4.40 -5.34 -5.49
C THR A 33 3.54 -6.59 -5.33
N ALA A 34 2.52 -6.80 -6.16
CA ALA A 34 1.73 -8.03 -6.14
C ALA A 34 2.60 -9.27 -6.42
N MET A 35 3.46 -9.22 -7.45
CA MET A 35 4.36 -10.32 -7.78
C MET A 35 5.36 -10.60 -6.66
N GLY A 36 5.92 -9.55 -6.04
CA GLY A 36 6.81 -9.69 -4.88
C GLY A 36 6.12 -10.26 -3.65
N MET A 37 4.84 -9.93 -3.45
CA MET A 37 4.06 -10.43 -2.31
C MET A 37 3.70 -11.91 -2.43
N ILE A 38 3.61 -12.49 -3.64
CA ILE A 38 3.26 -13.91 -3.80
C ILE A 38 4.18 -14.83 -2.97
N PRO A 39 5.51 -14.84 -3.15
CA PRO A 39 6.39 -15.70 -2.35
C PRO A 39 6.39 -15.31 -0.87
N LEU A 40 6.30 -14.02 -0.54
CA LEU A 40 6.30 -13.52 0.84
C LEU A 40 5.08 -13.98 1.64
N VAL A 41 3.89 -13.92 1.02
CA VAL A 41 2.63 -14.38 1.64
C VAL A 41 2.61 -15.90 1.74
N LEU A 42 3.07 -16.61 0.70
CA LEU A 42 3.18 -18.08 0.77
C LEU A 42 4.09 -18.52 1.91
N TYR A 43 5.25 -17.87 2.05
CA TYR A 43 6.16 -18.10 3.17
C TYR A 43 5.46 -17.86 4.51
N LEU A 44 4.78 -16.72 4.68
CA LEU A 44 4.10 -16.38 5.93
C LEU A 44 3.00 -17.38 6.29
N LEU A 45 2.22 -17.82 5.30
CA LEU A 45 1.16 -18.83 5.50
C LEU A 45 1.75 -20.16 5.98
N VAL A 46 2.82 -20.64 5.34
CA VAL A 46 3.52 -21.87 5.78
C VAL A 46 4.08 -21.69 7.19
N ALA A 47 4.74 -20.56 7.47
CA ALA A 47 5.29 -20.28 8.79
C ALA A 47 4.20 -20.27 9.87
N PHE A 48 3.03 -19.68 9.61
CA PHE A 48 1.93 -19.68 10.57
C PHE A 48 1.33 -21.05 10.81
N VAL A 49 1.19 -21.88 9.78
CA VAL A 49 0.72 -23.26 9.93
C VAL A 49 1.71 -24.09 10.75
N LEU A 50 3.02 -23.95 10.50
CA LEU A 50 4.05 -24.67 11.24
C LEU A 50 4.21 -24.18 12.69
N SER A 51 3.87 -22.92 12.97
CA SER A 51 3.86 -22.33 14.31
C SER A 51 2.55 -22.57 15.07
N ALA A 52 1.63 -23.40 14.55
CA ALA A 52 0.39 -23.70 15.25
C ALA A 52 0.67 -24.32 16.63
N GLY A 53 0.15 -23.69 17.69
CA GLY A 53 0.36 -24.13 19.07
C GLY A 53 1.61 -23.57 19.75
N SER A 54 2.37 -22.68 19.10
CA SER A 54 3.48 -21.96 19.72
C SER A 54 3.00 -21.08 20.88
N ASP A 55 3.73 -21.09 22.00
CA ASP A 55 3.51 -20.12 23.07
C ASP A 55 4.16 -18.76 22.75
N TYR A 56 4.02 -17.80 23.67
CA TYR A 56 4.58 -16.46 23.51
C TYR A 56 6.10 -16.46 23.32
N THR A 57 6.81 -17.31 24.06
CA THR A 57 8.28 -17.38 24.03
C THR A 57 8.75 -17.89 22.68
N MET A 58 8.15 -18.97 22.20
CA MET A 58 8.43 -19.55 20.88
C MET A 58 8.14 -18.54 19.75
N ALA A 59 7.02 -17.81 19.83
CA ALA A 59 6.69 -16.78 18.85
C ALA A 59 7.71 -15.63 18.85
N ARG A 60 8.13 -15.18 20.04
CA ARG A 60 9.15 -14.13 20.21
C ARG A 60 10.48 -14.58 19.60
N GLU A 61 10.94 -15.80 19.90
CA GLU A 61 12.18 -16.36 19.36
C GLU A 61 12.12 -16.50 17.83
N TRP A 62 10.97 -16.95 17.31
CA TRP A 62 10.76 -17.02 15.87
C TRP A 62 10.89 -15.64 15.21
N ILE A 63 10.26 -14.60 15.75
CA ILE A 63 10.38 -13.23 15.22
C ILE A 63 11.83 -12.72 15.35
N ALA A 64 12.52 -13.01 16.45
CA ALA A 64 13.87 -12.53 16.72
C ALA A 64 14.95 -13.11 15.78
N SER A 65 14.67 -14.25 15.13
CA SER A 65 15.55 -14.80 14.09
C SER A 65 15.76 -13.78 12.96
N PRO A 66 17.02 -13.47 12.56
CA PRO A 66 17.30 -12.47 11.53
C PRO A 66 16.58 -12.73 10.19
N PHE A 67 16.44 -13.99 9.80
CA PHE A 67 15.73 -14.38 8.58
C PHE A 67 14.24 -14.05 8.68
N ASN A 68 13.60 -14.39 9.79
CA ASN A 68 12.16 -14.18 10.00
C ASN A 68 11.85 -12.69 10.18
N ALA A 69 12.65 -11.96 10.96
CA ALA A 69 12.55 -10.52 11.08
C ALA A 69 12.62 -9.84 9.70
N THR A 70 13.59 -10.22 8.87
CA THR A 70 13.74 -9.69 7.51
C THR A 70 12.53 -10.03 6.63
N ALA A 71 12.05 -11.27 6.68
CA ALA A 71 10.87 -11.68 5.91
C ALA A 71 9.61 -10.91 6.34
N LEU A 72 9.39 -10.71 7.65
CA LEU A 72 8.28 -9.91 8.18
C LEU A 72 8.38 -8.45 7.73
N LEU A 73 9.59 -7.85 7.80
CA LEU A 73 9.81 -6.49 7.30
C LEU A 73 9.44 -6.37 5.82
N LEU A 74 9.85 -7.31 4.99
CA LEU A 74 9.53 -7.32 3.57
C LEU A 74 8.02 -7.48 3.33
N VAL A 75 7.36 -8.42 4.03
CA VAL A 75 5.91 -8.64 3.95
C VAL A 75 5.15 -7.35 4.26
N PHE A 76 5.43 -6.73 5.41
CA PHE A 76 4.66 -5.57 5.85
C PHE A 76 5.01 -4.31 5.05
N ALA A 77 6.27 -4.08 4.72
CA ALA A 77 6.67 -2.94 3.90
C ALA A 77 6.02 -3.00 2.50
N THR A 78 6.11 -4.14 1.82
CA THR A 78 5.49 -4.32 0.50
C THR A 78 3.97 -4.33 0.59
N GLY A 79 3.40 -4.98 1.61
CA GLY A 79 1.96 -5.05 1.86
C GLY A 79 1.32 -3.69 2.11
N PHE A 80 1.89 -2.86 2.99
CA PHE A 80 1.38 -1.51 3.26
C PHE A 80 1.52 -0.61 2.04
N PHE A 81 2.64 -0.70 1.31
CA PHE A 81 2.80 0.05 0.08
C PHE A 81 1.77 -0.37 -0.99
N HIS A 82 1.59 -1.68 -1.21
CA HIS A 82 0.59 -2.21 -2.14
C HIS A 82 -0.83 -1.79 -1.77
N ALA A 83 -1.20 -1.93 -0.49
CA ALA A 83 -2.51 -1.54 0.02
C ALA A 83 -2.76 -0.03 -0.13
N SER A 84 -1.76 0.82 0.11
CA SER A 84 -1.86 2.26 -0.13
C SER A 84 -2.12 2.59 -1.61
N LEU A 85 -1.45 1.90 -2.54
CA LEU A 85 -1.66 2.09 -3.97
C LEU A 85 -3.06 1.62 -4.41
N GLY A 86 -3.54 0.50 -3.86
CA GLY A 86 -4.87 -0.05 -4.17
C GLY A 86 -5.99 0.84 -3.65
N LEU A 87 -5.91 1.27 -2.39
CA LEU A 87 -6.91 2.16 -1.79
C LEU A 87 -6.96 3.52 -2.47
N GLN A 88 -5.83 4.03 -2.98
CA GLN A 88 -5.82 5.24 -3.78
C GLN A 88 -6.72 5.11 -5.02
N VAL A 89 -6.64 3.99 -5.76
CA VAL A 89 -7.49 3.75 -6.94
C VAL A 89 -8.97 3.70 -6.54
N ILE A 90 -9.30 2.96 -5.47
CA ILE A 90 -10.67 2.88 -4.96
C ILE A 90 -11.20 4.27 -4.60
N ILE A 91 -10.40 5.09 -3.91
CA ILE A 91 -10.80 6.44 -3.52
C ILE A 91 -11.01 7.34 -4.75
N GLU A 92 -10.12 7.28 -5.72
CA GLU A 92 -10.19 8.07 -6.94
C GLU A 92 -11.39 7.69 -7.81
N ASP A 93 -11.75 6.40 -7.85
CA ASP A 93 -12.87 5.89 -8.67
C ASP A 93 -14.24 6.11 -8.01
N TYR A 94 -14.33 5.99 -6.67
CA TYR A 94 -15.63 5.92 -5.98
C TYR A 94 -15.99 7.16 -5.15
N ILE A 95 -15.05 8.06 -4.84
CA ILE A 95 -15.34 9.29 -4.09
C ILE A 95 -15.46 10.48 -5.05
N SER A 96 -16.70 10.88 -5.33
CA SER A 96 -17.01 11.99 -6.24
C SER A 96 -16.69 13.37 -5.64
N SER A 97 -16.97 13.56 -4.35
CA SER A 97 -16.68 14.80 -3.61
C SER A 97 -15.17 15.05 -3.54
N GLU A 98 -14.71 16.16 -4.13
CA GLU A 98 -13.30 16.50 -4.21
C GLU A 98 -12.64 16.66 -2.83
N LYS A 99 -13.32 17.34 -1.90
CA LYS A 99 -12.83 17.53 -0.53
C LYS A 99 -12.69 16.19 0.20
N THR A 100 -13.71 15.35 0.10
CA THR A 100 -13.70 14.03 0.74
C THR A 100 -12.61 13.15 0.16
N ARG A 101 -12.47 13.12 -1.17
CA ARG A 101 -11.43 12.38 -1.88
C ARG A 101 -10.04 12.80 -1.41
N LEU A 102 -9.75 14.10 -1.38
CA LEU A 102 -8.44 14.60 -0.93
C LEU A 102 -8.15 14.21 0.53
N LEU A 103 -9.12 14.40 1.44
CA LEU A 103 -8.97 14.02 2.85
C LEU A 103 -8.74 12.51 3.00
N SER A 104 -9.47 11.68 2.26
CA SER A 104 -9.31 10.23 2.26
C SER A 104 -7.93 9.80 1.75
N LEU A 105 -7.42 10.43 0.68
CA LEU A 105 -6.08 10.16 0.16
C LEU A 105 -4.99 10.50 1.18
N VAL A 106 -5.09 11.67 1.83
CA VAL A 106 -4.16 12.06 2.91
C VAL A 106 -4.24 11.09 4.09
N ALA A 107 -5.45 10.73 4.51
CA ALA A 107 -5.66 9.78 5.60
C ALA A 107 -5.03 8.42 5.29
N VAL A 108 -5.20 7.88 4.08
CA VAL A 108 -4.55 6.63 3.65
C VAL A 108 -3.04 6.73 3.77
N LYS A 109 -2.41 7.81 3.28
CA LYS A 109 -0.95 7.96 3.39
C LYS A 109 -0.47 8.02 4.84
N LEU A 110 -1.18 8.76 5.70
CA LEU A 110 -0.82 8.87 7.12
C LEU A 110 -0.99 7.54 7.86
N VAL A 111 -2.11 6.83 7.65
CA VAL A 111 -2.39 5.54 8.29
C VAL A 111 -1.34 4.51 7.91
N PHE A 112 -1.03 4.32 6.62
CA PHE A 112 -0.02 3.34 6.22
C PHE A 112 1.40 3.73 6.65
N THR A 113 1.72 5.03 6.73
CA THR A 113 3.01 5.47 7.28
C THR A 113 3.11 5.16 8.77
N ALA A 114 2.05 5.40 9.54
CA ALA A 114 1.99 5.07 10.95
C ALA A 114 2.11 3.55 11.18
N LEU A 115 1.36 2.75 10.43
CA LEU A 115 1.44 1.29 10.48
C LEU A 115 2.84 0.77 10.13
N ALA A 116 3.45 1.28 9.06
CA ALA A 116 4.82 0.90 8.68
C ALA A 116 5.82 1.21 9.80
N THR A 117 5.71 2.40 10.42
CA THR A 117 6.59 2.83 11.51
C THR A 117 6.41 1.95 12.75
N LEU A 118 5.16 1.66 13.12
CA LEU A 118 4.85 0.79 14.26
C LEU A 118 5.37 -0.63 14.03
N THR A 119 5.17 -1.19 12.84
CA THR A 119 5.68 -2.52 12.51
C THR A 119 7.20 -2.57 12.53
N LEU A 120 7.89 -1.57 11.97
CA LEU A 120 9.36 -1.46 12.04
C LEU A 120 9.83 -1.43 13.50
N PHE A 121 9.23 -0.56 14.31
CA PHE A 121 9.53 -0.44 15.72
C PHE A 121 9.32 -1.77 16.46
N SER A 122 8.19 -2.44 16.27
CA SER A 122 7.88 -3.72 16.93
C SER A 122 8.84 -4.83 16.53
N ILE A 123 9.16 -5.00 15.24
CA ILE A 123 10.07 -6.05 14.78
C ILE A 123 11.48 -5.81 15.33
N PHE A 124 12.00 -4.57 15.23
CA PHE A 124 13.32 -4.27 15.77
C PHE A 124 13.37 -4.37 17.30
N SER A 125 12.30 -3.99 17.99
CA SER A 125 12.21 -4.16 19.44
C SER A 125 12.29 -5.63 19.84
N ILE A 126 11.76 -6.57 19.04
CA ILE A 126 11.86 -8.00 19.32
C ILE A 126 13.22 -8.56 18.88
N ALA A 127 13.72 -8.14 17.72
CA ALA A 127 14.96 -8.65 17.14
C ALA A 127 16.23 -8.23 17.91
N PHE A 128 16.19 -7.10 18.63
CA PHE A 128 17.34 -6.57 19.36
C PHE A 128 17.15 -6.48 20.88
N ALA A 129 16.06 -7.03 21.43
CA ALA A 129 15.84 -7.12 22.88
C ALA A 129 16.35 -8.44 23.45
#